data_AF-A0AAP8N7T4-F1
#
_entry.id   AF-A0AAP8N7T4-F1
#
_cell.length_a   1.000
_cell.length_b   1.000
_cell.length_c   1.000
_cell.angle_alpha   90.00
_cell.angle_beta   90.00
_cell.angle_gamma   90.00
#
_symmetry.space_group_name_H-M   'P 1'
#
loop_
_entity.id
_entity.type
_entity.pdbx_description
1 polymer ?
#
loop_
_entity_poly.entity_id
_entity_poly.type
_entity_poly.pdbx_seq_one_letter_code
_entity_poly.pdbx_strand_id
1 'polypeptide(L)'
;QYNFNLSKVLSPLESYEMVYVGEGKTADFKNLPDLTGKIVVAKPNVKYGVYTYIQSEAKKKNAKAVILVPANEDIDYPRVYWSYL
;
A
#
# COMPACT_ATOMS: atom_id res chain seq x y z
N GLN A 1 -2.26 2.82 25.90
CA GLN A 1 -3.23 2.54 24.82
C GLN A 1 -3.00 3.56 23.72
N TYR A 2 -2.69 3.14 22.50
CA TYR A 2 -2.43 4.05 21.38
C TYR A 2 -3.76 4.48 20.75
N ASN A 3 -4.05 5.79 20.72
CA ASN A 3 -5.30 6.35 20.19
C ASN A 3 -5.10 7.08 18.86
N PHE A 4 -4.66 6.34 17.83
CA PHE A 4 -4.54 6.85 16.46
C PHE A 4 -5.14 5.82 15.48
N ASN A 5 -5.67 6.24 14.34
CA ASN A 5 -6.40 5.31 13.44
C ASN A 5 -5.57 4.11 12.98
N LEU A 6 -4.25 4.25 12.88
CA LEU A 6 -3.34 3.15 12.55
C LEU A 6 -3.39 2.01 13.58
N SER A 7 -3.56 2.28 14.88
CA SER A 7 -3.60 1.25 15.93
C SER A 7 -4.88 0.41 15.92
N LYS A 8 -5.90 0.80 15.12
CA LYS A 8 -7.09 -0.02 14.85
C LYS A 8 -6.83 -1.14 13.83
N VAL A 9 -5.75 -1.02 13.06
CA VAL A 9 -5.41 -1.92 11.96
C VAL A 9 -4.11 -2.66 12.23
N LEU A 10 -3.08 -1.97 12.74
CA LEU A 10 -1.76 -2.52 13.02
C LEU A 10 -1.44 -2.48 14.52
N SER A 11 -0.86 -3.56 15.03
CA SER A 11 -0.40 -3.70 16.40
C SER A 11 1.08 -3.27 16.49
N PRO A 12 1.47 -2.44 17.46
CA PRO A 12 2.81 -1.81 17.52
C PRO A 12 3.99 -2.76 17.81
N LEU A 13 3.77 -4.06 17.93
CA LEU A 13 4.81 -5.08 18.19
C LEU A 13 4.57 -6.38 17.40
N GLU A 14 3.60 -6.37 16.47
CA GLU A 14 3.30 -7.52 15.62
C GLU A 14 4.16 -7.44 14.36
N SER A 15 4.79 -8.55 13.99
CA SER A 15 5.50 -8.66 12.72
C SER A 15 4.50 -8.99 11.61
N TYR A 16 4.53 -8.21 10.53
CA TYR A 16 3.70 -8.42 9.36
C TYR A 16 4.56 -8.82 8.18
N GLU A 17 4.14 -9.83 7.44
CA GLU A 17 4.74 -10.15 6.15
C GLU A 17 4.47 -9.01 5.16
N MET A 18 5.50 -8.59 4.44
CA MET A 18 5.42 -7.57 3.41
C MET A 18 5.50 -8.20 2.02
N VAL A 19 4.58 -7.81 1.14
CA VAL A 19 4.54 -8.32 -0.24
C VAL A 19 4.75 -7.16 -1.20
N TYR A 20 5.84 -7.21 -1.96
CA TYR A 20 6.13 -6.24 -3.01
C TYR A 20 5.32 -6.55 -4.26
N VAL A 21 4.57 -5.56 -4.76
CA VAL A 21 3.62 -5.71 -5.88
C VAL A 21 4.02 -4.86 -7.10
N GLY A 22 5.30 -4.53 -7.26
CA GLY A 22 5.75 -3.72 -8.39
C GLY A 22 5.14 -2.31 -8.35
N GLU A 23 4.58 -1.86 -9.47
CA GLU A 23 3.96 -0.53 -9.58
C GLU A 23 2.61 -0.43 -8.84
N GLY A 24 1.98 -1.57 -8.51
CA GLY A 24 0.67 -1.64 -7.87
C GLY A 24 -0.49 -1.47 -8.84
N LYS A 25 -0.27 -1.68 -10.15
CA LYS A 25 -1.34 -1.68 -11.16
C LYS A 25 -2.13 -2.98 -11.07
N THR A 26 -3.35 -3.02 -11.60
CA THR A 26 -4.21 -4.23 -11.58
C THR A 26 -3.52 -5.49 -12.13
N ALA A 27 -2.65 -5.35 -13.13
CA ALA A 27 -1.88 -6.47 -13.67
C ALA A 27 -0.94 -7.10 -12.63
N ASP A 28 -0.36 -6.29 -11.74
CA ASP A 28 0.57 -6.75 -10.70
C ASP A 28 -0.14 -7.58 -9.62
N PHE A 29 -1.46 -7.39 -9.45
CA PHE A 29 -2.27 -8.14 -8.48
C PHE A 29 -2.94 -9.38 -9.08
N LYS A 30 -3.04 -9.49 -10.41
CA LYS A 30 -3.90 -10.48 -11.09
C LYS A 30 -3.65 -11.92 -10.62
N ASN A 31 -2.39 -12.30 -10.52
CA ASN A 31 -1.98 -13.67 -10.18
C ASN A 31 -1.49 -13.82 -8.73
N LEU A 32 -1.61 -12.78 -7.90
CA LEU A 32 -1.24 -12.88 -6.50
C LEU A 32 -2.26 -13.72 -5.73
N PRO A 33 -1.81 -14.51 -4.74
CA PRO A 33 -2.72 -15.18 -3.82
C PRO A 33 -3.45 -14.17 -2.94
N ASP A 34 -4.31 -14.67 -2.06
CA ASP A 34 -4.85 -13.87 -0.98
C ASP A 34 -3.73 -13.32 -0.08
N LEU A 35 -3.88 -12.06 0.35
CA LEU A 35 -2.89 -11.31 1.13
C LEU A 35 -3.40 -10.99 2.53
N THR A 36 -4.35 -11.78 3.06
CA THR A 36 -4.90 -11.60 4.41
C THR A 36 -3.78 -11.47 5.45
N GLY A 37 -3.85 -10.39 6.24
CA GLY A 37 -2.89 -10.12 7.32
C GLY A 37 -1.55 -9.54 6.85
N LYS A 38 -1.31 -9.41 5.54
CA LYS A 38 -0.05 -8.90 4.98
C LYS A 38 -0.11 -7.40 4.68
N ILE A 39 1.06 -6.77 4.59
CA ILE A 39 1.21 -5.39 4.14
C ILE A 39 1.68 -5.39 2.69
N VAL A 40 0.97 -4.68 1.82
CA VAL A 40 1.36 -4.50 0.42
C VAL A 40 2.36 -3.35 0.32
N VAL A 41 3.44 -3.55 -0.44
CA VAL A 41 4.43 -2.51 -0.75
C VAL A 41 4.43 -2.29 -2.27
N ALA A 42 4.17 -1.05 -2.69
CA ALA A 42 4.16 -0.67 -4.10
C ALA A 42 5.16 0.46 -4.37
N LYS A 43 5.83 0.40 -5.51
CA LYS A 43 6.74 1.43 -6.01
C LYS A 43 6.41 1.73 -7.48
N PRO A 44 5.58 2.75 -7.75
CA PRO A 44 5.33 3.25 -9.09
C PRO A 44 6.62 3.70 -9.78
N ASN A 45 6.70 3.51 -11.09
CA ASN A 45 7.88 3.92 -11.87
C ASN A 45 7.88 5.42 -12.17
N VAL A 46 6.70 6.02 -12.24
CA VAL A 46 6.48 7.44 -12.52
C VAL A 46 5.59 8.05 -11.44
N LYS A 47 5.62 9.37 -11.37
CA LYS A 47 4.77 10.15 -10.50
C LYS A 47 3.33 10.16 -11.02
N TYR A 48 2.39 9.86 -10.13
CA TYR A 48 0.96 9.96 -10.41
C TYR A 48 0.30 11.04 -9.55
N GLY A 49 -0.80 11.60 -10.05
CA GLY A 49 -1.60 12.58 -9.29
C GLY A 49 -2.32 11.96 -8.09
N VAL A 50 -2.77 10.70 -8.22
CA VAL A 50 -3.49 9.95 -7.18
C VAL A 50 -3.03 8.48 -7.18
N TYR A 51 -2.92 7.87 -6.00
CA TYR A 51 -2.43 6.49 -5.85
C TYR A 51 -3.50 5.48 -5.38
N THR A 52 -4.76 5.91 -5.26
CA THR A 52 -5.89 5.12 -4.70
C THR A 52 -6.14 3.77 -5.40
N TYR A 53 -5.68 3.61 -6.65
CA TYR A 53 -5.75 2.34 -7.36
C TYR A 53 -5.03 1.21 -6.60
N ILE A 54 -3.90 1.51 -5.97
CA ILE A 54 -3.12 0.54 -5.18
C ILE A 54 -3.91 0.09 -3.95
N GLN A 55 -4.57 1.02 -3.26
CA GLN A 55 -5.43 0.69 -2.11
C GLN A 55 -6.61 -0.18 -2.51
N SER A 56 -7.23 0.12 -3.65
CA SER A 56 -8.34 -0.65 -4.19
C SER A 56 -7.96 -2.09 -4.49
N GLU A 57 -6.83 -2.30 -5.17
CA GLU A 57 -6.37 -3.65 -5.52
C GLU A 57 -5.87 -4.43 -4.28
N ALA A 58 -5.14 -3.79 -3.37
CA ALA A 58 -4.69 -4.41 -2.12
C ALA A 58 -5.88 -4.84 -1.24
N LYS A 59 -6.93 -4.01 -1.17
CA LYS A 59 -8.17 -4.32 -0.43
C LYS A 59 -8.89 -5.52 -1.04
N LYS A 60 -8.95 -5.65 -2.37
CA LYS A 60 -9.54 -6.83 -3.04
C LYS A 60 -8.80 -8.14 -2.71
N LYS A 61 -7.53 -8.04 -2.31
CA LYS A 61 -6.70 -9.17 -1.86
C LYS A 61 -6.64 -9.31 -0.33
N ASN A 62 -7.52 -8.63 0.41
CA ASN A 62 -7.57 -8.66 1.89
C ASN A 62 -6.29 -8.19 2.60
N ALA A 63 -5.45 -7.39 1.93
CA ALA A 63 -4.26 -6.82 2.56
C ALA A 63 -4.66 -5.92 3.75
N LYS A 64 -3.85 -5.97 4.82
CA LYS A 64 -4.08 -5.23 6.06
C LYS A 64 -3.77 -3.73 5.89
N ALA A 65 -2.73 -3.42 5.12
CA ALA A 65 -2.29 -2.05 4.85
C ALA A 65 -1.51 -1.95 3.53
N VAL A 66 -1.23 -0.72 3.10
CA VAL A 66 -0.38 -0.40 1.95
C VAL A 66 0.74 0.55 2.40
N ILE A 67 1.96 0.29 1.94
CA ILE A 67 3.10 1.20 1.96
C ILE A 67 3.38 1.61 0.51
N LEU A 68 3.37 2.92 0.26
CA LEU A 68 3.77 3.49 -1.01
C LEU A 68 5.21 3.98 -0.91
N VAL A 69 6.08 3.41 -1.74
CA VAL A 69 7.40 3.93 -1.99
C VAL A 69 7.31 4.90 -3.18
N PRO A 70 7.73 6.16 -3.05
CA PRO A 70 7.71 7.10 -4.17
C PRO A 70 8.48 6.62 -5.40
N ALA A 71 8.10 7.16 -6.56
CA ALA A 71 8.83 6.97 -7.81
C ALA A 71 10.25 7.56 -7.71
N ASN A 72 11.18 7.08 -8.54
CA ASN A 72 12.57 7.56 -8.51
C ASN A 72 12.71 9.03 -8.93
N GLU A 73 11.75 9.54 -9.71
CA GLU A 73 11.68 10.92 -10.16
C GLU A 73 10.99 11.86 -9.15
N ASP A 74 10.43 11.31 -8.06
CA ASP A 74 9.88 12.12 -6.98
C ASP A 74 10.99 12.60 -6.03
N ILE A 75 10.73 13.72 -5.37
CA ILE A 75 11.59 14.23 -4.28
C ILE A 75 11.51 13.32 -3.06
N ASP A 76 12.52 13.37 -2.18
CA ASP A 76 12.46 12.69 -0.89
C ASP A 76 11.26 13.18 -0.07
N TYR A 77 10.55 12.23 0.55
CA TYR A 77 9.34 12.48 1.36
C TYR A 77 8.27 13.32 0.62
N PRO A 78 7.86 12.94 -0.61
CA PRO A 78 6.93 13.74 -1.38
C PRO A 78 5.55 13.67 -0.73
N ARG A 79 4.76 14.74 -0.92
CA ARG A 79 3.33 14.68 -0.58
C ARG A 79 2.65 13.72 -1.56
N VAL A 80 2.26 12.55 -1.07
CA VAL A 80 1.45 11.58 -1.80
C VAL A 80 -0.03 11.83 -1.55
N TYR A 81 -0.86 11.68 -2.59
CA TYR A 81 -2.30 11.88 -2.49
C TYR A 81 -3.06 10.56 -2.67
N TRP A 82 -3.87 10.26 -1.67
CA TRP A 82 -4.88 9.21 -1.70
C TRP A 82 -6.23 9.92 -1.80
N SER A 83 -6.96 9.69 -2.87
CA SER A 83 -8.31 10.25 -2.99
C SER A 83 -9.25 9.55 -2.02
N TYR A 84 -10.15 10.31 -1.40
CA TYR A 84 -11.30 9.73 -0.72
C TYR A 84 -12.17 9.03 -1.78
N LEU A 85 -12.26 7.70 -1.71
CA LEU A 85 -13.35 6.93 -2.31
C LEU A 85 -14.39 6.67 -1.22
#